data_AF-A0A2W0C097-F1
#
_entry.id   AF-A0A2W0C097-F1
#
_cell.length_a   1.000
_cell.length_b   1.000
_cell.length_c   1.000
_cell.angle_alpha   90.00
_cell.angle_beta   90.00
_cell.angle_gamma   90.00
#
_symmetry.space_group_name_H-M   'P 1'
#
loop_
_entity.id
_entity.type
_entity.pdbx_description
1 polymer ?
#
loop_
_entity_poly.entity_id
_entity_poly.type
_entity_poly.pdbx_seq_one_letter_code
_entity_poly.pdbx_strand_id
1 'polypeptide(L)' 'MDNVEGSEKLPEVEDVLRDPPASFWVKAALRSALTRDPVDAVNDAEFLARILDRRIRRILQ' A
#
# COMPACT_ATOMS: atom_id res chain seq x y z
N MET A 1 -9.84 21.43 -25.13
CA MET A 1 -10.55 21.20 -23.85
C MET A 1 -10.06 19.87 -23.33
N ASP A 2 -9.08 20.00 -22.45
CA ASP A 2 -8.31 19.03 -21.66
C ASP A 2 -8.66 17.55 -21.79
N ASN A 3 -7.71 16.81 -22.39
CA ASN A 3 -7.61 15.36 -22.35
C ASN A 3 -7.05 14.98 -20.97
N VAL A 4 -7.92 14.67 -20.01
CA VAL A 4 -7.50 14.20 -18.67
C VAL A 4 -7.00 12.76 -18.83
N GLU A 5 -5.68 12.61 -18.91
CA GLU A 5 -4.99 11.32 -18.76
C GLU A 5 -5.53 10.61 -17.51
N GLY A 6 -5.94 9.35 -17.69
CA GLY A 6 -6.63 8.57 -16.68
C GLY A 6 -5.86 8.55 -15.36
N SER A 7 -6.43 9.15 -14.31
CA SER A 7 -6.00 8.88 -12.95
C SER A 7 -6.27 7.39 -12.69
N GLU A 8 -5.21 6.58 -12.64
CA GLU A 8 -5.35 5.17 -12.25
C GLU A 8 -5.98 5.14 -10.86
N LYS A 9 -7.24 4.72 -10.79
CA LYS A 9 -7.96 4.64 -9.54
C LYS A 9 -7.30 3.52 -8.74
N LEU A 10 -6.77 3.85 -7.56
CA LEU A 10 -6.29 2.82 -6.63
C LEU A 10 -7.44 1.86 -6.32
N PRO A 11 -7.16 0.54 -6.25
CA PRO A 11 -8.17 -0.44 -5.90
C PRO A 11 -8.72 -0.14 -4.50
N GLU A 12 -10.01 -0.42 -4.29
CA GLU A 12 -10.57 -0.34 -2.95
C GLU A 12 -9.97 -1.47 -2.08
N VAL A 13 -10.08 -1.32 -0.76
CA VAL A 13 -9.56 -2.30 0.21
C VAL A 13 -10.05 -3.72 -0.10
N GLU A 14 -11.34 -3.86 -0.37
CA GLU A 14 -11.97 -5.15 -0.64
C GLU A 14 -11.47 -5.78 -1.93
N ASP A 15 -11.12 -4.99 -2.94
CA ASP A 15 -10.59 -5.47 -4.21
C ASP A 15 -9.23 -6.13 -3.97
N VAL A 16 -8.34 -5.48 -3.22
CA VAL A 16 -7.02 -6.02 -2.84
C VAL A 16 -7.14 -7.30 -2.01
N LEU A 17 -8.11 -7.34 -1.07
CA LEU A 17 -8.32 -8.51 -0.21
C LEU A 17 -8.89 -9.72 -0.95
N ARG A 18 -9.65 -9.50 -2.03
CA ARG A 18 -10.27 -10.54 -2.85
C ARG A 18 -9.41 -10.96 -4.03
N ASP A 19 -8.53 -10.11 -4.53
CA ASP A 19 -7.67 -10.37 -5.69
C ASP A 19 -6.70 -11.53 -5.41
N PRO A 20 -6.87 -12.74 -5.96
CA PRO A 20 -6.01 -13.89 -5.61
C PRO A 20 -4.51 -13.64 -5.90
N PRO A 21 -4.12 -13.03 -7.04
CA PRO A 21 -2.75 -12.60 -7.33
C PRO A 21 -2.11 -11.63 -6.33
N ALA A 22 -2.89 -10.80 -5.63
CA ALA A 22 -2.32 -9.82 -4.71
C ALA A 22 -1.48 -10.47 -3.59
N SER A 23 -0.37 -9.82 -3.25
CA SER A 23 0.61 -10.29 -2.28
C SER A 23 -0.02 -10.67 -0.94
N PHE A 24 0.28 -11.87 -0.45
CA PHE A 24 -0.17 -12.32 0.88
C PHE A 24 0.28 -11.36 1.98
N TRP A 25 1.49 -10.80 1.87
CA TRP A 25 1.99 -9.85 2.86
C TRP A 25 1.19 -8.55 2.86
N VAL A 26 0.84 -8.02 1.66
CA VAL A 26 0.01 -6.82 1.53
C VAL A 26 -1.39 -7.08 2.10
N LYS A 27 -2.01 -8.22 1.78
CA LYS A 27 -3.32 -8.60 2.35
C LYS A 27 -3.28 -8.70 3.86
N ALA A 28 -2.22 -9.29 4.43
CA ALA A 28 -2.06 -9.40 5.87
C ALA A 28 -1.88 -8.02 6.54
N ALA A 29 -1.04 -7.16 5.97
CA ALA A 29 -0.86 -5.79 6.44
C ALA A 29 -2.17 -5.00 6.40
N LEU A 30 -2.93 -5.12 5.30
CA LEU A 30 -4.23 -4.47 5.13
C LEU A 30 -5.26 -4.97 6.16
N ARG A 31 -5.35 -6.30 6.37
CA ARG A 31 -6.23 -6.86 7.42
C ARG A 31 -5.87 -6.36 8.82
N SER A 32 -4.58 -6.25 9.13
CA SER A 32 -4.13 -5.71 10.42
C SER A 32 -4.35 -4.21 10.56
N ALA A 33 -4.29 -3.45 9.46
CA ALA A 33 -4.54 -2.01 9.47
C ALA A 33 -6.02 -1.69 9.74
N LEU A 34 -6.95 -2.48 9.19
CA LEU A 34 -8.40 -2.28 9.33
C LEU A 34 -8.94 -2.45 10.76
N THR A 35 -8.16 -3.02 11.67
CA THR A 35 -8.54 -3.20 13.08
C THR A 35 -7.94 -2.14 14.00
N ARG A 36 -7.24 -1.13 13.46
CA ARG A 36 -6.53 -0.10 14.20
C ARG A 36 -7.17 1.27 14.00
N ASP A 37 -6.71 2.26 14.78
CA ASP A 37 -6.97 3.65 14.45
C ASP A 37 -6.44 3.97 13.04
N PRO A 38 -7.26 4.57 12.15
CA PRO A 38 -6.88 4.77 10.76
C PRO A 38 -5.73 5.76 10.58
N VAL A 39 -5.58 6.74 11.48
CA VAL A 39 -4.49 7.72 11.40
C VAL A 39 -3.17 7.03 11.74
N ASP A 40 -3.15 6.22 12.79
CA ASP A 40 -1.96 5.42 13.16
C ASP A 40 -1.59 4.41 12.07
N ALA A 41 -2.59 3.72 11.50
CA ALA A 41 -2.36 2.70 10.47
C ALA A 41 -1.71 3.27 9.20
N VAL A 42 -2.15 4.45 8.76
CA VAL A 42 -1.57 5.14 7.59
C VAL A 42 -0.15 5.61 7.88
N ASN A 43 0.06 6.26 9.03
CA ASN A 43 1.40 6.73 9.44
C ASN A 43 2.42 5.59 9.51
N ASP A 44 2.03 4.45 10.08
CA ASP A 44 2.89 3.26 10.16
C ASP A 44 3.20 2.68 8.78
N ALA A 45 2.21 2.63 7.88
CA ALA A 45 2.39 2.12 6.52
C ALA A 45 3.36 3.01 5.73
N GLU A 46 3.24 4.33 5.82
CA GLU A 46 4.16 5.28 5.20
C GLU A 46 5.58 5.15 5.77
N PHE A 47 5.70 5.05 7.09
CA PHE A 47 6.99 4.86 7.75
C PHE A 47 7.67 3.57 7.31
N LEU A 48 6.92 2.47 7.24
CA LEU A 48 7.40 1.18 6.76
C LEU A 48 7.87 1.25 5.30
N ALA A 49 7.09 1.88 4.42
CA ALA A 49 7.46 2.07 3.02
C ALA A 49 8.81 2.82 2.90
N ARG A 50 8.99 3.89 3.68
CA ARG A 50 10.25 4.67 3.71
C ARG A 50 11.44 3.84 4.20
N ILE A 51 11.27 2.97 5.19
CA ILE A 51 12.33 2.07 5.67
C ILE A 51 12.73 1.08 4.58
N LEU A 52 11.75 0.46 3.92
CA LEU A 52 11.98 -0.52 2.85
C LEU A 52 12.66 0.10 1.64
N ASP A 53 12.23 1.29 1.22
CA ASP A 53 12.88 2.08 0.16
C ASP A 53 14.35 2.38 0.52
N ARG A 54 14.61 2.88 1.74
CA ARG A 54 15.99 3.12 2.20
C ARG A 54 16.84 1.85 2.24
N ARG A 55 16.23 0.68 2.52
CA ARG A 55 16.93 -0.61 2.53
C ARG A 55 17.29 -1.04 1.12
N ILE A 56 16.35 -1.01 0.17
CA ILE A 56 16.62 -1.46 -1.20
C ILE A 56 17.64 -0.55 -1.88
N ARG A 57 17.56 0.77 -1.65
CA ARG A 57 18.58 1.74 -2.11
C ARG A 57 19.98 1.46 -1.58
N ARG A 58 20.11 0.80 -0.43
CA ARG A 58 21.40 0.37 0.12
C ARG A 58 21.91 -0.93 -0.47
N ILE A 59 21.02 -1.81 -0.92
CA ILE A 59 21.36 -3.10 -1.53
C ILE A 59 21.75 -2.91 -3.01
N LEU A 60 21.15 -1.95 -3.71
CA LEU A 60 21.38 -1.69 -5.13
C LEU A 60 22.57 -0.73 -5.41
N GLN A 61 23.41 -0.46 -4.41
CA GLN A 61 24.64 0.35 -4.55
C GLN A 61 25.80 -0.54 -4.98
#